data_AF-A0A8X6H282-F1
#
_entry.id   AF-A0A8X6H282-F1
#
_cell.length_a   1.000
_cell.length_b   1.000
_cell.length_c   1.000
_cell.angle_alpha   90.00
_cell.angle_beta   90.00
_cell.angle_gamma   90.00
#
_symmetry.space_group_name_H-M   'P 1'
#
loop_
_entity.id
_entity.type
_entity.pdbx_description
1 polymer ?
#
loop_
_entity_poly.entity_id
_entity_poly.type
_entity_poly.pdbx_seq_one_letter_code
_entity_poly.pdbx_strand_id
1 'polypeptide(L)'
;MLVQLLSKTPKQLKEHCALLSSEEKQSLYSKVLNEVKNTPRDSREGLDKLKKLSKVAVAIEETIDLEKFNDDHPLREVSIAYVSEEATNYLFSLSDSSELYDLKEDREKAIYQAIKSNDRELVKHLLMILTSGDIKIEFFKELGKLLSEAYEELKENLSQDMKNYLEKNISLKRFVCSNVNILVAKPVDVRAMINLFIVQSGVNYKIDELLLIKIAEGLEEGELLSQINQMIETLKKHERFVELEYKVRRLKSELASGKSKYSAEAMKSSIEEREREMREIGDKSNQIISEREELLSRLSNSSNRRH
;
A
#
# COMPACT_ATOMS: atom_id res chain seq x y z
N MET A 1 -26.58 -17.67 -22.54
CA MET A 1 -25.43 -16.98 -23.17
C MET A 1 -24.35 -16.63 -22.15
N LEU A 2 -24.62 -15.78 -21.14
CA LEU A 2 -23.61 -15.38 -20.15
C LEU A 2 -22.94 -16.57 -19.42
N VAL A 3 -23.72 -17.57 -19.00
CA VAL A 3 -23.22 -18.80 -18.35
C VAL A 3 -22.17 -19.54 -19.20
N GLN A 4 -22.34 -19.57 -20.54
CA GLN A 4 -21.38 -20.21 -21.45
C GLN A 4 -20.09 -19.39 -21.62
N LEU A 5 -20.14 -18.08 -21.37
CA LEU A 5 -18.97 -17.21 -21.43
C LEU A 5 -18.10 -17.32 -20.18
N LEU A 6 -18.72 -17.54 -19.01
CA LEU A 6 -18.00 -17.65 -17.73
C LEU A 6 -17.02 -18.85 -17.66
N SER A 7 -17.14 -19.83 -18.56
CA SER A 7 -16.25 -20.97 -18.69
C SER A 7 -15.16 -20.80 -19.76
N LYS A 8 -15.16 -19.70 -20.52
CA LYS A 8 -14.19 -19.48 -21.61
C LYS A 8 -12.87 -18.92 -21.09
N THR A 9 -11.79 -19.22 -21.81
CA THR A 9 -10.49 -18.59 -21.57
C THR A 9 -10.47 -17.14 -22.07
N PRO A 10 -9.55 -16.28 -21.61
CA PRO A 10 -9.43 -14.91 -22.10
C PRO A 10 -9.31 -14.81 -23.62
N LYS A 11 -8.55 -15.71 -24.25
CA LYS A 11 -8.40 -15.76 -25.72
C LYS A 11 -9.73 -16.08 -26.42
N GLN A 12 -10.47 -17.07 -25.91
CA GLN A 12 -11.79 -17.44 -26.46
C GLN A 12 -12.85 -16.34 -26.25
N LEU A 13 -12.75 -15.58 -25.16
CA LEU A 13 -13.59 -14.41 -24.93
C LEU A 13 -13.31 -13.31 -25.93
N LYS A 14 -12.03 -12.98 -26.15
CA LYS A 14 -11.60 -12.01 -27.18
C LYS A 14 -12.11 -12.36 -28.57
N GLU A 15 -11.90 -13.60 -29.00
CA GLU A 15 -12.38 -14.11 -30.29
C GLU A 15 -13.90 -14.04 -30.40
N HIS A 16 -14.61 -14.39 -29.33
CA HIS A 16 -16.07 -14.31 -29.31
C HIS A 16 -16.58 -12.87 -29.38
N CYS A 17 -16.02 -11.96 -28.58
CA CYS A 17 -16.41 -10.55 -28.55
C CYS A 17 -16.11 -9.85 -29.88
N ALA A 18 -15.02 -10.19 -30.55
CA ALA A 18 -14.68 -9.64 -31.87
C ALA A 18 -15.74 -9.94 -32.96
N LEU A 19 -16.48 -11.04 -32.83
CA LEU A 19 -17.54 -11.45 -33.78
C LEU A 19 -18.89 -10.77 -33.53
N LEU A 20 -19.06 -10.11 -32.39
CA LEU A 20 -20.32 -9.44 -32.04
C LEU A 20 -20.42 -8.06 -32.69
N SER A 21 -21.63 -7.66 -33.06
CA SER A 21 -21.94 -6.29 -33.45
C SER A 21 -21.79 -5.33 -32.27
N SER A 22 -21.65 -4.03 -32.55
CA SER A 22 -21.54 -3.01 -31.48
C SER A 22 -22.75 -3.02 -30.53
N GLU A 23 -23.95 -3.27 -31.03
CA GLU A 23 -25.18 -3.35 -30.24
C GLU A 23 -25.20 -4.61 -29.36
N GLU A 24 -24.75 -5.74 -29.91
CA GLU A 24 -24.64 -7.00 -29.17
C GLU A 24 -23.61 -6.89 -28.04
N LYS A 25 -22.46 -6.25 -28.30
CA LYS A 25 -21.43 -5.97 -27.29
C LYS A 25 -21.98 -5.08 -26.18
N GLN A 26 -22.67 -3.99 -26.51
CA GLN A 26 -23.29 -3.11 -25.51
C GLN A 26 -24.36 -3.83 -24.68
N SER A 27 -25.21 -4.63 -25.31
CA SER A 27 -26.23 -5.42 -24.60
C SER A 27 -25.59 -6.46 -23.67
N LEU A 28 -24.54 -7.14 -24.13
CA LEU A 28 -23.79 -8.11 -23.33
C LEU A 28 -23.09 -7.42 -22.16
N TYR A 29 -22.46 -6.27 -22.39
CA TYR A 29 -21.77 -5.51 -21.36
C TYR A 29 -22.72 -5.09 -20.24
N SER A 30 -23.86 -4.49 -20.59
CA SER A 30 -24.91 -4.13 -19.61
C SER A 30 -25.40 -5.33 -18.79
N LYS A 31 -25.54 -6.51 -19.41
CA LYS A 31 -25.89 -7.75 -18.70
C LYS A 31 -24.80 -8.19 -17.73
N VAL A 32 -23.53 -8.12 -18.13
CA VAL A 32 -22.39 -8.41 -17.26
C VAL A 32 -22.38 -7.47 -16.06
N LEU A 33 -22.49 -6.16 -16.27
CA LEU A 33 -22.48 -5.17 -15.18
C LEU A 33 -23.65 -5.37 -14.22
N ASN A 34 -24.85 -5.65 -14.73
CA ASN A 34 -26.00 -5.94 -13.87
C ASN A 34 -25.78 -7.22 -13.05
N GLU A 35 -25.19 -8.25 -13.63
CA GLU A 35 -24.87 -9.48 -12.90
C GLU A 35 -23.82 -9.23 -11.80
N VAL A 36 -22.82 -8.38 -12.06
CA VAL A 36 -21.83 -7.98 -11.06
C VAL A 36 -22.49 -7.27 -9.89
N LYS A 37 -23.43 -6.33 -10.14
CA LYS A 37 -24.15 -5.61 -9.08
C LYS A 37 -24.91 -6.55 -8.14
N ASN A 38 -25.40 -7.67 -8.67
CA ASN A 38 -26.15 -8.68 -7.92
C ASN A 38 -25.27 -9.81 -7.37
N THR A 39 -23.95 -9.77 -7.57
CA THR A 39 -23.04 -10.83 -7.12
C THR A 39 -22.58 -10.57 -5.67
N PRO A 40 -22.74 -11.54 -4.75
CA PRO A 40 -22.25 -11.42 -3.38
C PRO A 40 -20.72 -11.20 -3.33
N ARG A 41 -20.25 -10.35 -2.43
CA ARG A 41 -18.81 -10.01 -2.28
C ARG A 41 -18.17 -10.59 -1.02
N ASP A 42 -18.96 -11.29 -0.22
CA ASP A 42 -18.64 -11.85 1.09
C ASP A 42 -18.48 -13.37 1.06
N SER A 43 -18.73 -14.02 -0.08
CA SER A 43 -18.59 -15.47 -0.26
C SER A 43 -17.54 -15.82 -1.32
N ARG A 44 -16.87 -16.96 -1.14
CA ARG A 44 -15.89 -17.49 -2.10
C ARG A 44 -16.51 -17.66 -3.49
N GLU A 45 -17.70 -18.27 -3.56
CA GLU A 45 -18.43 -18.46 -4.82
C GLU A 45 -18.77 -17.13 -5.50
N GLY A 46 -19.17 -16.13 -4.71
CA GLY A 46 -19.43 -14.78 -5.18
C GLY A 46 -18.17 -14.12 -5.77
N LEU A 47 -17.04 -14.20 -5.07
CA LEU A 47 -15.76 -13.66 -5.56
C LEU A 47 -15.26 -14.39 -6.82
N ASP A 48 -15.39 -15.71 -6.89
CA ASP A 48 -15.02 -16.48 -8.08
C ASP A 48 -15.90 -16.11 -9.28
N LYS A 49 -17.20 -15.86 -9.05
CA LYS A 49 -18.12 -15.37 -10.07
C LYS A 49 -17.75 -13.94 -10.50
N LEU A 50 -17.40 -13.06 -9.55
CA LEU A 50 -16.96 -11.69 -9.82
C LEU A 50 -15.73 -11.66 -10.73
N LYS A 51 -14.73 -12.50 -10.45
CA LYS A 51 -13.52 -12.65 -11.29
C LYS A 51 -13.84 -13.12 -12.71
N LYS A 52 -14.75 -14.09 -12.86
CA LYS A 52 -15.17 -14.57 -14.19
C LYS A 52 -15.90 -13.48 -14.97
N LEU A 53 -16.81 -12.74 -14.30
CA LEU A 53 -17.51 -11.61 -14.90
C LEU A 53 -16.56 -10.49 -15.32
N SER A 54 -15.55 -10.18 -14.50
CA SER A 54 -14.49 -9.23 -14.84
C SER A 54 -13.73 -9.61 -16.11
N LYS A 55 -13.35 -10.88 -16.27
CA LYS A 55 -12.69 -11.35 -17.51
C LYS A 55 -13.55 -11.15 -18.76
N VAL A 56 -14.87 -11.35 -18.65
CA VAL A 56 -15.81 -11.08 -19.75
C VAL A 56 -15.91 -9.58 -20.01
N ALA A 57 -16.00 -8.76 -18.97
CA ALA A 57 -16.06 -7.31 -19.09
C ALA A 57 -14.82 -6.76 -19.82
N VAL A 58 -13.62 -7.14 -19.38
CA VAL A 58 -12.35 -6.72 -19.99
C VAL A 58 -12.28 -7.09 -21.48
N ALA A 59 -12.68 -8.32 -21.84
CA ALA A 59 -12.68 -8.75 -23.24
C ALA A 59 -13.64 -7.93 -24.12
N ILE A 60 -14.71 -7.37 -23.53
CA ILE A 60 -15.62 -6.47 -24.23
C ILE A 60 -15.03 -5.08 -24.31
N GLU A 61 -14.49 -4.55 -23.20
CA GLU A 61 -13.83 -3.23 -23.09
C GLU A 61 -12.74 -3.04 -24.16
N GLU A 62 -11.96 -4.08 -24.44
CA GLU A 62 -10.91 -4.03 -25.48
C GLU A 62 -11.46 -3.91 -26.92
N THR A 63 -12.77 -4.05 -27.12
CA THR A 63 -13.41 -4.11 -28.45
C THR A 63 -14.53 -3.09 -28.66
N ILE A 64 -14.79 -2.22 -27.68
CA ILE A 64 -15.78 -1.14 -27.75
C ILE A 64 -15.22 0.17 -27.20
N ASP A 65 -15.82 1.28 -27.63
CA ASP A 65 -15.61 2.57 -27.00
C ASP A 65 -16.49 2.71 -25.74
N LEU A 66 -15.88 3.11 -24.62
CA LEU A 66 -16.46 2.97 -23.27
C LEU A 66 -17.17 4.23 -22.77
N GLU A 67 -17.20 5.31 -23.55
CA GLU A 67 -17.77 6.60 -23.13
C GLU A 67 -19.21 6.50 -22.58
N LYS A 68 -19.99 5.50 -23.02
CA LYS A 68 -21.37 5.27 -22.57
C LYS A 68 -21.52 4.56 -21.22
N PHE A 69 -20.45 4.03 -20.62
CA PHE A 69 -20.51 3.18 -19.41
C PHE A 69 -19.68 3.73 -18.24
N ASN A 70 -19.35 5.03 -18.26
CA ASN A 70 -18.46 5.61 -17.25
C ASN A 70 -19.10 5.82 -15.86
N ASP A 71 -20.43 5.98 -15.79
CA ASP A 71 -21.10 6.27 -14.52
C ASP A 71 -21.47 4.98 -13.75
N ASP A 72 -21.08 4.92 -12.47
CA ASP A 72 -21.41 3.84 -11.51
C ASP A 72 -21.03 2.42 -11.98
N HIS A 73 -19.78 2.29 -12.45
CA HIS A 73 -19.25 1.04 -12.97
C HIS A 73 -18.90 0.03 -11.84
N PRO A 74 -19.61 -1.10 -11.69
CA PRO A 74 -19.53 -1.96 -10.50
C PRO A 74 -18.23 -2.76 -10.37
N LEU A 75 -17.42 -2.81 -11.44
CA LEU A 75 -16.10 -3.44 -11.48
C LEU A 75 -14.93 -2.45 -11.45
N ARG A 76 -15.16 -1.13 -11.41
CA ARG A 76 -14.07 -0.14 -11.29
C ARG A 76 -13.92 0.29 -9.84
N GLU A 77 -12.68 0.60 -9.44
CA GLU A 77 -12.32 0.96 -8.06
C GLU A 77 -12.81 -0.05 -7.00
N VAL A 78 -12.89 -1.33 -7.37
CA VAL A 78 -13.21 -2.40 -6.43
C VAL A 78 -12.06 -2.52 -5.44
N SER A 79 -12.38 -2.66 -4.16
CA SER A 79 -11.41 -2.91 -3.09
C SER A 79 -12.06 -3.84 -2.07
N ILE A 80 -11.65 -5.11 -2.07
CA ILE A 80 -12.25 -6.17 -1.25
C ILE A 80 -11.12 -6.92 -0.54
N ALA A 81 -11.06 -6.81 0.79
CA ALA A 81 -10.26 -7.69 1.63
C ALA A 81 -11.15 -8.86 2.10
N TYR A 82 -10.66 -10.09 2.00
CA TYR A 82 -11.43 -11.28 2.34
C TYR A 82 -10.53 -12.39 2.88
N VAL A 83 -11.09 -13.29 3.69
CA VAL A 83 -10.34 -14.44 4.22
C VAL A 83 -10.34 -15.57 3.20
N SER A 84 -9.16 -16.03 2.81
CA SER A 84 -8.97 -17.16 1.89
C SER A 84 -8.18 -18.26 2.58
N GLU A 85 -8.86 -19.37 2.89
CA GLU A 85 -8.33 -20.58 3.52
C GLU A 85 -7.77 -20.33 4.93
N GLU A 86 -6.65 -19.62 5.04
CA GLU A 86 -5.94 -19.34 6.32
C GLU A 86 -5.33 -17.92 6.38
N ALA A 87 -5.46 -17.11 5.32
CA ALA A 87 -4.86 -15.79 5.24
C ALA A 87 -5.81 -14.74 4.65
N THR A 88 -5.62 -13.49 5.05
CA THR A 88 -6.29 -12.35 4.43
C THR A 88 -5.75 -12.17 3.01
N ASN A 89 -6.65 -12.13 2.02
CA ASN A 89 -6.35 -11.83 0.63
C ASN A 89 -6.98 -10.50 0.22
N TYR A 90 -6.56 -9.98 -0.94
CA TYR A 90 -7.01 -8.71 -1.48
C TYR A 90 -7.35 -8.84 -2.96
N LEU A 91 -8.55 -8.36 -3.32
CA LEU A 91 -9.04 -8.26 -4.68
C LEU A 91 -9.36 -6.79 -4.97
N PHE A 92 -8.77 -6.22 -6.01
CA PHE A 92 -9.01 -4.83 -6.37
C PHE A 92 -9.07 -4.60 -7.88
N SER A 93 -9.60 -3.45 -8.29
CA SER A 93 -9.50 -2.95 -9.67
C SER A 93 -9.13 -1.47 -9.67
N LEU A 94 -8.70 -1.00 -10.84
CA LEU A 94 -8.37 0.40 -11.07
C LEU A 94 -9.58 1.16 -11.63
N SER A 95 -9.47 2.48 -11.74
CA SER A 95 -10.56 3.34 -12.21
C SER A 95 -10.76 3.30 -13.73
N ASP A 96 -9.79 2.79 -14.47
CA ASP A 96 -9.76 2.78 -15.94
C ASP A 96 -10.07 1.40 -16.55
N SER A 97 -10.26 0.36 -15.73
CA SER A 97 -10.46 -1.00 -16.21
C SER A 97 -11.39 -1.81 -15.32
N SER A 98 -12.16 -2.71 -15.93
CA SER A 98 -12.92 -3.75 -15.23
C SER A 98 -12.05 -4.92 -14.72
N GLU A 99 -10.75 -4.91 -15.01
CA GLU A 99 -9.84 -6.00 -14.60
C GLU A 99 -9.68 -6.04 -13.08
N LEU A 100 -9.92 -7.23 -12.53
CA LEU A 100 -9.70 -7.52 -11.12
C LEU A 100 -8.33 -8.17 -10.92
N TYR A 101 -7.55 -7.61 -10.02
CA TYR A 101 -6.24 -8.09 -9.59
C TYR A 101 -6.39 -8.79 -8.25
N ASP A 102 -6.11 -10.09 -8.23
CA ASP A 102 -6.12 -10.89 -7.01
C ASP A 102 -4.67 -11.12 -6.53
N LEU A 103 -4.41 -10.69 -5.30
CA LEU A 103 -3.09 -10.70 -4.71
C LEU A 103 -2.52 -12.10 -4.45
N LYS A 104 -3.37 -13.13 -4.28
CA LYS A 104 -2.96 -14.53 -4.06
C LYS A 104 -2.77 -15.26 -5.38
N GLU A 105 -3.58 -14.97 -6.40
CA GLU A 105 -3.49 -15.62 -7.71
C GLU A 105 -2.29 -15.11 -8.53
N ASP A 106 -2.08 -13.80 -8.57
CA ASP A 106 -1.02 -13.17 -9.36
C ASP A 106 -0.45 -11.95 -8.64
N ARG A 107 0.42 -12.23 -7.65
CA ARG A 107 1.00 -11.24 -6.76
C ARG A 107 1.84 -10.20 -7.51
N GLU A 108 2.67 -10.66 -8.46
CA GLU A 108 3.57 -9.80 -9.23
C GLU A 108 2.76 -8.78 -10.02
N LYS A 109 1.77 -9.25 -10.79
CA LYS A 109 0.88 -8.37 -11.56
C LYS A 109 0.08 -7.44 -10.64
N ALA A 110 -0.45 -7.94 -9.53
CA ALA A 110 -1.19 -7.13 -8.57
C ALA A 110 -0.33 -5.99 -7.99
N ILE A 111 0.90 -6.28 -7.55
CA ILE A 111 1.83 -5.25 -7.03
C ILE A 111 2.17 -4.24 -8.13
N TYR A 112 2.51 -4.71 -9.33
CA TYR A 112 2.86 -3.86 -10.44
C TYR A 112 1.75 -2.87 -10.79
N GLN A 113 0.52 -3.36 -10.91
CA GLN A 113 -0.64 -2.53 -11.29
C GLN A 113 -1.05 -1.58 -10.16
N ALA A 114 -0.92 -2.00 -8.90
CA ALA A 114 -1.12 -1.10 -7.76
C ALA A 114 -0.09 0.05 -7.74
N ILE A 115 1.17 -0.21 -8.09
CA ILE A 115 2.20 0.85 -8.19
C ILE A 115 1.93 1.76 -9.38
N LYS A 116 1.64 1.17 -10.54
CA LYS A 116 1.36 1.89 -11.79
C LYS A 116 0.20 2.88 -11.65
N SER A 117 -0.81 2.57 -10.82
CA SER A 117 -1.96 3.44 -10.58
C SER A 117 -1.63 4.76 -9.87
N ASN A 118 -0.43 4.90 -9.29
CA ASN A 118 -0.04 6.03 -8.45
C ASN A 118 -0.92 6.23 -7.19
N ASP A 119 -1.81 5.29 -6.83
CA ASP A 119 -2.58 5.38 -5.57
C ASP A 119 -1.78 4.81 -4.40
N ARG A 120 -1.19 5.72 -3.61
CA ARG A 120 -0.39 5.36 -2.42
C ARG A 120 -1.20 4.60 -1.38
N GLU A 121 -2.49 4.89 -1.21
CA GLU A 121 -3.33 4.21 -0.23
C GLU A 121 -3.61 2.77 -0.66
N LEU A 122 -3.80 2.53 -1.96
CA LEU A 122 -3.91 1.19 -2.53
C LEU A 122 -2.64 0.37 -2.26
N VAL A 123 -1.47 0.92 -2.56
CA VAL A 123 -0.18 0.25 -2.29
C VAL A 123 0.01 0.03 -0.79
N LYS A 124 -0.34 1.00 0.06
CA LYS A 124 -0.28 0.87 1.53
C LYS A 124 -1.14 -0.29 2.03
N HIS A 125 -2.40 -0.36 1.62
CA HIS A 125 -3.29 -1.45 2.00
C HIS A 125 -2.79 -2.81 1.50
N LEU A 126 -2.32 -2.88 0.26
CA LEU A 126 -1.74 -4.10 -0.30
C LEU A 126 -0.54 -4.57 0.53
N LEU A 127 0.38 -3.67 0.86
CA LEU A 127 1.54 -3.99 1.69
C LEU A 127 1.13 -4.44 3.09
N MET A 128 0.16 -3.77 3.73
CA MET A 128 -0.35 -4.19 5.04
C MET A 128 -0.89 -5.62 5.02
N ILE A 129 -1.61 -6.01 3.97
CA ILE A 129 -2.15 -7.37 3.82
C ILE A 129 -1.00 -8.37 3.62
N LEU A 130 -0.06 -8.07 2.71
CA LEU A 130 1.11 -8.94 2.47
C LEU A 130 2.01 -9.10 3.68
N THR A 131 2.08 -8.08 4.55
CA THR A 131 2.90 -8.10 5.76
C THR A 131 2.10 -8.36 7.03
N SER A 132 0.92 -8.96 6.91
CA SER A 132 0.12 -9.38 8.07
C SER A 132 0.54 -10.77 8.55
N GLY A 133 0.66 -10.95 9.86
CA GLY A 133 1.01 -12.23 10.50
C GLY A 133 2.51 -12.58 10.50
N ASP A 134 2.81 -13.86 10.71
CA ASP A 134 4.19 -14.37 10.75
C ASP A 134 4.74 -14.53 9.33
N ILE A 135 5.55 -13.56 8.92
CA ILE A 135 6.14 -13.53 7.57
C ILE A 135 7.47 -14.27 7.55
N LYS A 136 7.64 -15.20 6.61
CA LYS A 136 8.94 -15.83 6.32
C LYS A 136 9.90 -14.81 5.71
N ILE A 137 11.15 -14.81 6.13
CA ILE A 137 12.16 -13.86 5.62
C ILE A 137 12.36 -13.97 4.10
N GLU A 138 12.22 -15.17 3.53
CA GLU A 138 12.28 -15.42 2.10
C GLU A 138 11.19 -14.65 1.35
N PHE A 139 9.97 -14.64 1.88
CA PHE A 139 8.87 -13.87 1.31
C PHE A 139 9.14 -12.37 1.41
N PHE A 140 9.72 -11.91 2.51
CA PHE A 140 10.04 -10.51 2.68
C PHE A 140 11.14 -10.04 1.70
N LYS A 141 12.12 -10.91 1.39
CA LYS A 141 13.13 -10.70 0.34
C LYS A 141 12.50 -10.66 -1.06
N GLU A 142 11.61 -11.62 -1.36
CA GLU A 142 10.84 -11.64 -2.61
C GLU A 142 10.05 -10.34 -2.80
N LEU A 143 9.33 -9.90 -1.77
CA LEU A 143 8.57 -8.66 -1.81
C LEU A 143 9.48 -7.43 -2.03
N GLY A 144 10.66 -7.40 -1.39
CA GLY A 144 11.64 -6.35 -1.63
C GLY A 144 12.12 -6.29 -3.09
N LYS A 145 12.32 -7.45 -3.70
CA LYS A 145 12.69 -7.58 -5.12
C LYS A 145 11.56 -7.08 -6.03
N LEU A 146 10.33 -7.58 -5.86
CA LEU A 146 9.17 -7.18 -6.65
C LEU A 146 8.93 -5.66 -6.62
N LEU A 147 9.03 -5.05 -5.43
CA LEU A 147 8.88 -3.60 -5.30
C LEU A 147 10.00 -2.82 -6.00
N SER A 148 11.23 -3.34 -5.97
CA SER A 148 12.38 -2.69 -6.61
C SER A 148 12.29 -2.79 -8.14
N GLU A 149 11.92 -3.95 -8.67
CA GLU A 149 11.75 -4.17 -10.11
C GLU A 149 10.62 -3.28 -10.66
N ALA A 150 9.45 -3.27 -10.00
CA ALA A 150 8.35 -2.41 -10.41
C ALA A 150 8.69 -0.91 -10.28
N TYR A 151 9.42 -0.49 -9.24
CA TYR A 151 9.88 0.89 -9.10
C TYR A 151 10.80 1.29 -10.25
N GLU A 152 11.81 0.49 -10.57
CA GLU A 152 12.78 0.84 -11.64
C GLU A 152 12.11 0.94 -13.01
N GLU A 153 11.15 0.06 -13.30
CA GLU A 153 10.40 0.09 -14.56
C GLU A 153 9.46 1.31 -14.64
N LEU A 154 8.79 1.64 -13.54
CA LEU A 154 7.72 2.64 -13.54
C LEU A 154 8.18 4.05 -13.14
N LYS A 155 9.38 4.23 -12.58
CA LYS A 155 9.82 5.48 -11.93
C LYS A 155 9.59 6.73 -12.76
N GLU A 156 9.78 6.71 -14.07
CA GLU A 156 9.57 7.90 -14.90
C GLU A 156 8.11 8.39 -14.90
N ASN A 157 7.16 7.48 -14.69
CA ASN A 157 5.71 7.75 -14.69
C ASN A 157 5.12 7.86 -13.27
N LEU A 158 5.93 7.67 -12.23
CA LEU A 158 5.47 7.80 -10.85
C LEU A 158 5.50 9.25 -10.38
N SER A 159 4.47 9.63 -9.64
CA SER A 159 4.43 10.86 -8.86
C SER A 159 5.56 10.89 -7.83
N GLN A 160 6.02 12.07 -7.45
CA GLN A 160 7.08 12.21 -6.45
C GLN A 160 6.67 11.60 -5.09
N ASP A 161 5.40 11.73 -4.71
CA ASP A 161 4.88 11.12 -3.49
C ASP A 161 4.98 9.59 -3.52
N MET A 162 4.64 8.96 -4.65
CA MET A 162 4.77 7.51 -4.82
C MET A 162 6.24 7.07 -4.83
N LYS A 163 7.13 7.82 -5.51
CA LYS A 163 8.59 7.54 -5.51
C LYS A 163 9.13 7.53 -4.09
N ASN A 164 8.90 8.62 -3.35
CA ASN A 164 9.33 8.76 -1.96
C ASN A 164 8.77 7.64 -1.07
N TYR A 165 7.51 7.24 -1.29
CA TYR A 165 6.87 6.16 -0.54
C TYR A 165 7.53 4.80 -0.83
N LEU A 166 7.78 4.48 -2.10
CA LEU A 166 8.39 3.21 -2.51
C LEU A 166 9.85 3.13 -2.07
N GLU A 167 10.65 4.18 -2.27
CA GLU A 167 12.05 4.24 -1.84
C GLU A 167 12.19 3.95 -0.34
N LYS A 168 11.34 4.58 0.49
CA LYS A 168 11.31 4.33 1.94
C LYS A 168 10.97 2.87 2.26
N ASN A 169 9.98 2.30 1.58
CA ASN A 169 9.55 0.91 1.80
C ASN A 169 10.59 -0.11 1.31
N ILE A 170 11.24 0.14 0.18
CA ILE A 170 12.32 -0.69 -0.37
C ILE A 170 13.54 -0.62 0.55
N SER A 171 13.91 0.57 0.99
CA SER A 171 15.02 0.79 1.93
C SER A 171 14.80 0.06 3.25
N LEU A 172 13.60 0.18 3.85
CA LEU A 172 13.23 -0.56 5.05
C LEU A 172 13.34 -2.07 4.83
N LYS A 173 12.82 -2.58 3.70
CA LYS A 173 12.87 -4.01 3.40
C LYS A 173 14.30 -4.53 3.28
N ARG A 174 15.14 -3.79 2.56
CA ARG A 174 16.57 -4.08 2.41
C ARG A 174 17.27 -4.09 3.77
N PHE A 175 17.01 -3.09 4.61
CA PHE A 175 17.57 -2.99 5.95
C PHE A 175 17.23 -4.21 6.81
N VAL A 176 15.95 -4.58 6.88
CA VAL A 176 15.48 -5.74 7.65
C VAL A 176 16.09 -7.05 7.12
N CYS A 177 16.12 -7.24 5.80
CA CYS A 177 16.71 -8.45 5.20
C CYS A 177 18.20 -8.60 5.52
N SER A 178 18.95 -7.50 5.48
CA SER A 178 20.40 -7.51 5.74
C SER A 178 20.73 -7.73 7.21
N ASN A 179 19.81 -7.37 8.12
CA ASN A 179 20.04 -7.39 9.56
C ASN A 179 19.14 -8.38 10.32
N VAL A 180 18.48 -9.31 9.61
CA VAL A 180 17.46 -10.20 10.20
C VAL A 180 17.96 -10.93 11.44
N ASN A 181 19.18 -11.47 11.40
CA ASN A 181 19.77 -12.23 12.51
C ASN A 181 19.88 -11.39 13.79
N ILE A 182 20.16 -10.10 13.65
CA ILE A 182 20.23 -9.16 14.79
C ILE A 182 18.81 -8.81 15.25
N LEU A 183 17.92 -8.51 14.29
CA LEU A 183 16.53 -8.08 14.54
C LEU A 183 15.65 -9.13 15.22
N VAL A 184 15.95 -10.42 15.05
CA VAL A 184 15.16 -11.53 15.61
C VAL A 184 15.86 -12.26 16.76
N ALA A 185 17.06 -11.82 17.16
CA ALA A 185 17.82 -12.45 18.23
C ALA A 185 17.05 -12.43 19.57
N LYS A 186 17.12 -13.54 20.31
CA LYS A 186 16.56 -13.68 21.67
C LYS A 186 17.64 -14.24 22.62
N PRO A 187 18.01 -13.51 23.70
CA PRO A 187 17.57 -12.16 24.05
C PRO A 187 18.04 -11.11 23.02
N VAL A 188 17.45 -9.91 23.06
CA VAL A 188 17.80 -8.82 22.16
C VAL A 188 19.25 -8.38 22.41
N ASP A 189 20.07 -8.36 21.36
CA ASP A 189 21.42 -7.77 21.43
C ASP A 189 21.33 -6.24 21.30
N VAL A 190 21.11 -5.58 22.44
CA VAL A 190 20.98 -4.11 22.54
C VAL A 190 22.21 -3.40 21.97
N ARG A 191 23.41 -3.95 22.14
CA ARG A 191 24.64 -3.33 21.64
C ARG A 191 24.69 -3.37 20.12
N ALA A 192 24.34 -4.50 19.52
CA ALA A 192 24.25 -4.61 18.07
C ALA A 192 23.19 -3.66 17.49
N MET A 193 22.03 -3.52 18.14
CA MET A 193 20.98 -2.57 17.73
C MET A 193 21.45 -1.12 17.79
N ILE A 194 22.13 -0.73 18.88
CA ILE A 194 22.70 0.62 19.02
C ILE A 194 23.72 0.88 17.91
N ASN A 195 24.59 -0.09 17.62
CA ASN A 195 25.55 0.05 16.53
C ASN A 195 24.84 0.24 15.18
N LEU A 196 23.78 -0.52 14.90
CA LEU A 196 22.98 -0.34 13.69
C LEU A 196 22.36 1.06 13.61
N PHE A 197 21.86 1.60 14.73
CA PHE A 197 21.29 2.94 14.81
C PHE A 197 22.34 4.03 14.56
N ILE A 198 23.53 3.89 15.15
CA ILE A 198 24.65 4.84 14.99
C ILE A 198 25.13 4.91 13.54
N VAL A 199 25.28 3.76 12.87
CA VAL A 199 25.83 3.71 11.50
C VAL A 199 24.82 4.13 10.42
N GLN A 200 23.54 4.32 10.76
CA GLN A 200 22.57 4.84 9.80
C GLN A 200 22.94 6.27 9.38
N SER A 201 23.11 6.49 8.07
CA SER A 201 23.34 7.80 7.49
C SER A 201 22.05 8.62 7.44
N GLY A 202 22.00 9.72 8.18
CA GLY A 202 20.84 10.61 8.21
C GLY A 202 19.62 10.00 8.91
N VAL A 203 18.50 10.72 8.86
CA VAL A 203 17.27 10.29 9.53
C VAL A 203 16.43 9.43 8.59
N ASN A 204 16.18 8.18 8.98
CA ASN A 204 15.20 7.32 8.31
C ASN A 204 14.16 6.90 9.33
N TYR A 205 13.09 7.68 9.43
CA TYR A 205 12.12 7.58 10.53
C TYR A 205 11.60 6.16 10.78
N LYS A 206 11.40 5.35 9.73
CA LYS A 206 10.91 3.97 9.87
C LYS A 206 11.97 3.00 10.38
N ILE A 207 13.22 3.16 9.94
CA ILE A 207 14.34 2.34 10.43
C ILE A 207 14.70 2.75 11.85
N ASP A 208 14.74 4.06 12.12
CA ASP A 208 15.00 4.62 13.43
C ASP A 208 13.93 4.15 14.43
N GLU A 209 12.64 4.23 14.10
CA GLU A 209 11.56 3.72 14.95
C GLU A 209 11.72 2.21 15.22
N LEU A 210 11.95 1.39 14.19
CA LEU A 210 12.16 -0.04 14.33
C LEU A 210 13.31 -0.36 15.30
N LEU A 211 14.45 0.29 15.11
CA LEU A 211 15.64 0.08 15.94
C LEU A 211 15.42 0.54 17.37
N LEU A 212 14.82 1.71 17.56
CA LEU A 212 14.55 2.25 18.89
C LEU A 212 13.57 1.38 19.68
N ILE A 213 12.53 0.85 19.04
CA ILE A 213 11.62 -0.12 19.66
C ILE A 213 12.40 -1.35 20.12
N LYS A 214 13.28 -1.90 19.26
CA LYS A 214 14.10 -3.07 19.61
C LYS A 214 15.09 -2.78 20.73
N ILE A 215 15.72 -1.61 20.74
CA ILE A 215 16.60 -1.19 21.85
C ILE A 215 15.79 -1.10 23.14
N ALA A 216 14.62 -0.47 23.12
CA ALA A 216 13.75 -0.32 24.28
C ALA A 216 13.31 -1.68 24.87
N GLU A 217 12.99 -2.67 24.04
CA GLU A 217 12.64 -4.03 24.48
C GLU A 217 13.72 -4.70 25.34
N GLY A 218 15.00 -4.34 25.13
CA GLY A 218 16.14 -4.94 25.83
C GLY A 218 16.74 -4.08 26.95
N LEU A 219 16.19 -2.89 27.22
CA LEU A 219 16.68 -1.99 28.27
C LEU A 219 15.90 -2.15 29.57
N GLU A 220 16.61 -2.00 30.69
CA GLU A 220 15.99 -1.82 32.00
C GLU A 220 15.41 -0.39 32.13
N GLU A 221 14.49 -0.21 33.07
CA GLU A 221 13.91 1.11 33.36
C GLU A 221 14.99 2.13 33.73
N GLY A 222 14.92 3.31 33.12
CA GLY A 222 15.90 4.36 33.37
C GLY A 222 15.79 5.53 32.39
N GLU A 223 16.70 6.50 32.55
CA GLU A 223 16.72 7.73 31.77
C GLU A 223 16.84 7.47 30.25
N LEU A 224 17.71 6.52 29.86
CA LEU A 224 17.91 6.17 28.45
C LEU A 224 16.64 5.59 27.81
N LEU A 225 15.94 4.70 28.51
CA LEU A 225 14.68 4.13 28.04
C LEU A 225 13.61 5.23 27.90
N SER A 226 13.52 6.16 28.86
CA SER A 226 12.60 7.29 28.79
C SER A 226 12.86 8.18 27.56
N GLN A 227 14.13 8.44 27.23
CA GLN A 227 14.52 9.23 26.06
C GLN A 227 14.21 8.51 24.75
N ILE A 228 14.51 7.22 24.68
CA ILE A 228 14.17 6.40 23.51
C ILE A 228 12.66 6.38 23.29
N ASN A 229 11.87 6.18 24.35
CA ASN A 229 10.41 6.21 24.26
C ASN A 229 9.88 7.57 23.83
N GLN A 230 10.45 8.67 24.32
CA GLN A 230 10.10 10.01 23.85
C GLN A 230 10.36 10.15 22.34
N MET A 231 11.54 9.73 21.86
CA MET A 231 11.87 9.82 20.44
C MET A 231 10.97 8.94 19.57
N ILE A 232 10.61 7.73 20.02
CA ILE A 232 9.62 6.86 19.36
C ILE A 232 8.28 7.60 19.22
N GLU A 233 7.80 8.26 20.28
CA GLU A 233 6.56 9.03 20.22
C GLU A 233 6.65 10.24 19.28
N THR A 234 7.79 10.92 19.23
CA THR A 234 8.05 12.00 18.26
C THR A 234 8.01 11.47 16.82
N LEU A 235 8.62 10.30 16.55
CA LEU A 235 8.62 9.65 15.25
C LEU A 235 7.20 9.27 14.80
N LYS A 236 6.39 8.67 15.68
CA LYS A 236 4.98 8.33 15.39
C LYS A 236 4.14 9.56 15.06
N LYS A 237 4.31 10.65 15.83
CA LYS A 237 3.64 11.93 15.57
C LYS A 237 4.02 12.49 14.19
N HIS A 238 5.30 12.42 13.83
CA HIS A 238 5.75 12.86 12.51
C HIS A 238 5.20 11.98 11.38
N GLU A 239 5.18 10.66 11.54
CA GLU A 239 4.59 9.77 10.54
C GLU A 239 3.11 10.11 10.31
N ARG A 240 2.35 10.34 11.39
CA ARG A 240 0.97 10.80 11.31
C ARG A 240 0.84 12.14 10.58
N PHE A 241 1.71 13.10 10.87
CA PHE A 241 1.73 14.39 10.18
C PHE A 241 1.94 14.23 8.66
N VAL A 242 2.94 13.44 8.25
CA VAL A 242 3.25 13.19 6.82
C VAL A 242 2.12 12.43 6.12
N GLU A 243 1.44 11.52 6.83
CA GLU A 243 0.24 10.86 6.30
C GLU A 243 -0.90 11.84 6.05
N LEU A 244 -1.19 12.71 7.01
CA LEU A 244 -2.23 13.73 6.89
C LEU A 244 -1.91 14.72 5.77
N GLU A 245 -0.65 15.18 5.69
CA GLU A 245 -0.20 16.10 4.64
C GLU A 245 -0.47 15.52 3.24
N TYR A 246 -0.10 14.25 3.03
CA TYR A 246 -0.38 13.57 1.77
C TYR A 246 -1.89 13.49 1.48
N LYS A 247 -2.71 13.09 2.46
CA LYS A 247 -4.16 12.98 2.29
C LYS A 247 -4.79 14.34 1.96
N VAL A 248 -4.33 15.42 2.60
CA VAL A 248 -4.76 16.79 2.30
C VAL A 248 -4.36 17.20 0.88
N ARG A 249 -3.10 16.97 0.47
CA ARG A 249 -2.65 17.25 -0.91
C ARG A 249 -3.49 16.51 -1.95
N ARG A 250 -3.75 15.21 -1.72
CA ARG A 250 -4.60 14.38 -2.59
C ARG A 250 -6.02 14.94 -2.70
N LEU A 251 -6.69 15.19 -1.57
CA LEU A 251 -8.06 15.72 -1.56
C LEU A 251 -8.15 17.10 -2.23
N LYS A 252 -7.17 17.97 -2.03
CA LYS A 252 -7.11 19.27 -2.73
C LYS A 252 -6.98 19.10 -4.23
N SER A 253 -6.17 18.14 -4.69
CA SER A 253 -6.02 17.82 -6.11
C SER A 253 -7.31 17.25 -6.71
N GLU A 254 -7.96 16.30 -6.02
CA GLU A 254 -9.24 15.74 -6.44
C GLU A 254 -10.32 16.82 -6.52
N LEU A 255 -10.43 17.67 -5.49
CA LEU A 255 -11.36 18.80 -5.45
C LEU A 255 -11.13 19.79 -6.61
N ALA A 256 -9.87 20.12 -6.92
CA ALA A 256 -9.52 21.02 -8.03
C ALA A 256 -9.84 20.41 -9.40
N SER A 257 -9.69 19.09 -9.55
CA SER A 257 -9.97 18.39 -10.80
C SER A 257 -11.45 18.15 -11.06
N GLY A 258 -12.30 18.23 -10.03
CA GLY A 258 -13.72 17.85 -10.10
C GLY A 258 -13.96 16.34 -10.26
N LYS A 259 -12.91 15.51 -10.25
CA LYS A 259 -12.97 14.05 -10.42
C LYS A 259 -12.94 13.35 -9.06
N SER A 260 -14.01 13.51 -8.27
CA SER A 260 -14.18 12.77 -7.03
C SER A 260 -15.58 12.18 -6.94
N LYS A 261 -15.67 11.02 -6.29
CA LYS A 261 -16.95 10.39 -5.92
C LYS A 261 -17.62 11.04 -4.71
N TYR A 262 -16.90 11.90 -3.99
CA TYR A 262 -17.41 12.62 -2.84
C TYR A 262 -17.87 14.02 -3.22
N SER A 263 -18.85 14.56 -2.47
CA SER A 263 -19.28 15.95 -2.68
C SER A 263 -18.15 16.93 -2.33
N ALA A 264 -18.17 18.10 -2.98
CA ALA A 264 -17.20 19.15 -2.72
C ALA A 264 -17.24 19.61 -1.25
N GLU A 265 -18.43 19.66 -0.64
CA GLU A 265 -18.63 19.99 0.76
C GLU A 265 -17.96 18.95 1.67
N ALA A 266 -18.19 17.66 1.42
CA ALA A 266 -17.58 16.59 2.22
C ALA A 266 -16.06 16.59 2.13
N MET A 267 -15.50 16.83 0.92
CA MET A 267 -14.06 16.98 0.73
C MET A 267 -13.49 18.17 1.50
N LYS A 268 -14.15 19.34 1.46
CA LYS A 268 -13.71 20.54 2.19
C LYS A 268 -13.68 20.31 3.70
N SER A 269 -14.76 19.76 4.27
CA SER A 269 -14.78 19.42 5.71
C SER A 269 -13.70 18.42 6.09
N SER A 270 -13.48 17.41 5.26
CA SER A 270 -12.43 16.39 5.43
C SER A 270 -11.00 16.98 5.39
N ILE A 271 -10.77 17.99 4.53
CA ILE A 271 -9.51 18.75 4.47
C ILE A 271 -9.33 19.58 5.75
N GLU A 272 -10.34 20.36 6.15
CA GLU A 272 -10.28 21.24 7.31
C GLU A 272 -9.99 20.48 8.62
N GLU A 273 -10.62 19.32 8.78
CA GLU A 273 -10.39 18.42 9.92
C GLU A 273 -8.93 17.93 9.97
N ARG A 274 -8.40 17.43 8.84
CA ARG A 274 -7.02 16.93 8.76
C ARG A 274 -5.99 18.04 8.96
N GLU A 275 -6.24 19.22 8.41
CA GLU A 275 -5.37 20.38 8.63
C GLU A 275 -5.39 20.84 10.09
N ARG A 276 -6.52 20.71 10.80
CA ARG A 276 -6.60 20.96 12.23
C ARG A 276 -5.74 19.96 13.01
N GLU A 277 -5.90 18.68 12.73
CA GLU A 277 -5.09 17.62 13.35
C GLU A 277 -3.58 17.84 13.08
N MET A 278 -3.21 18.21 11.85
CA MET A 278 -1.81 18.55 11.51
C MET A 278 -1.27 19.72 12.33
N ARG A 279 -2.09 20.76 12.60
CA ARG A 279 -1.69 21.89 13.45
C ARG A 279 -1.50 21.48 14.90
N GLU A 280 -2.35 20.58 15.41
CA GLU A 280 -2.26 20.06 16.78
C GLU A 280 -1.02 19.19 16.98
N ILE A 281 -0.71 18.33 16.00
CA ILE A 281 0.52 17.52 16.00
C ILE A 281 1.74 18.44 15.88
N GLY A 282 1.72 19.34 14.90
CA GLY A 282 2.83 20.20 14.50
C GLY A 282 3.93 19.43 13.75
N ASP A 283 4.67 20.11 12.88
CA ASP A 283 5.82 19.50 12.21
C ASP A 283 6.93 19.18 13.22
N LYS A 284 7.28 17.88 13.30
CA LYS A 284 8.29 17.34 14.21
C LYS A 284 9.66 17.14 13.57
N SER A 285 9.85 17.51 12.30
CA SER A 285 11.09 17.25 11.56
C SER A 285 12.34 17.74 12.32
N ASN A 286 12.34 18.99 12.77
CA ASN A 286 13.48 19.56 13.52
C ASN A 286 13.65 18.93 14.91
N GLN A 287 12.54 18.59 15.57
CA GLN A 287 12.58 17.94 16.87
C GLN A 287 13.22 16.55 16.76
N ILE A 288 12.87 15.77 15.72
CA ILE A 288 13.47 14.45 15.48
C ILE A 288 14.97 14.56 15.24
N ILE A 289 15.40 15.54 14.42
CA ILE A 289 16.84 15.75 14.14
C ILE A 289 17.58 16.01 15.46
N SER A 290 17.08 16.96 16.27
CA SER A 290 17.68 17.31 17.55
C SER A 290 17.70 16.14 18.54
N GLU A 291 16.57 15.43 18.69
CA GLU A 291 16.46 14.26 19.59
C GLU A 291 17.41 13.14 19.14
N ARG A 292 17.52 12.90 17.82
CA ARG A 292 18.44 11.90 17.27
C ARG A 292 19.90 12.26 17.53
N GLU A 293 20.30 13.52 17.32
CA GLU A 293 21.66 13.98 17.57
C GLU A 293 22.05 13.88 19.06
N GLU A 294 21.13 14.25 19.95
CA GLU A 294 21.34 14.09 21.40
C GLU A 294 21.49 12.61 21.77
N LEU A 295 20.59 11.76 21.28
CA LEU A 295 20.61 10.33 21.55
C LEU A 295 21.90 9.68 21.01
N LEU A 296 22.32 10.01 19.79
CA LEU A 296 23.59 9.54 19.23
C LEU A 296 24.79 9.95 20.06
N SER A 297 24.81 11.18 20.56
CA SER A 297 25.89 11.67 21.43
C SER A 297 25.98 10.86 22.72
N ARG A 298 24.84 10.56 23.35
CA ARG A 298 24.75 9.74 24.57
C ARG A 298 25.16 8.28 24.31
N LEU A 299 24.65 7.67 23.25
CA LEU A 299 24.96 6.28 22.87
C LEU A 299 26.43 6.09 22.48
N SER A 300 27.02 7.05 21.77
CA SER A 300 28.45 7.01 21.41
C SER A 300 29.37 7.18 22.63
N ASN A 301 29.01 8.08 23.56
CA ASN A 301 29.78 8.31 24.77
C ASN A 301 29.72 7.13 25.76
N SER A 302 28.61 6.40 25.81
CA SER A 302 28.48 5.19 26.63
C SER A 302 29.21 3.98 26.04
N SER A 303 29.28 3.86 24.70
CA SER A 303 30.07 2.84 24.02
C SER A 303 31.60 3.00 24.25
N ASN A 304 32.09 4.24 24.40
CA ASN A 304 33.51 4.53 24.62
C ASN A 304 33.99 4.36 26.08
N ARG A 305 33.09 4.25 27.07
CA ARG A 305 33.46 4.15 28.50
C ARG A 305 33.67 2.72 29.02
N ARG A 306 33.57 1.70 28.16
CA ARG A 306 33.72 0.27 28.54
C ARG A 306 34.85 -0.45 27.78
N HIS A 307 35.86 0.30 27.33
CA HIS A 307 37.13 -0.24 26.84
C HIS A 307 38.26 0.11 27.80
#